data_AF-A0A7J7I843-F1
#
_entry.id   AF-A0A7J7I843-F1
#
_cell.length_a   1.000
_cell.length_b   1.000
_cell.length_c   1.000
_cell.angle_alpha   90.00
_cell.angle_beta   90.00
_cell.angle_gamma   90.00
#
_symmetry.space_group_name_H-M   'P 1'
#
loop_
_entity.id
_entity.type
_entity.pdbx_description
1 polymer ?
#
loop_
_entity_poly.entity_id
_entity_poly.type
_entity_poly.pdbx_seq_one_letter_code
_entity_poly.pdbx_strand_id
1 'polypeptide(L)'
;MGLIVPKTKDGCVVFMLPWLGRTIAGTTDSSTTITMLPEPNEDEIEFILDAICDYLNVKVRPVDVLSAWSGIRPLATDPRAKNTESISRDHVVCEDYPEDAVDTAIKSGKLSPTNKCLTYNLRLIGGDGYDPASFTMLAQQYVRMKKSYNSKVVPGVMDTATAKHLSHAYDHWLTSVVVHIWGSQLAFLDTDAAGQALPRIIQILAAEHNWDKSR
;
A
#
# COMPACT_ATOMS: atom_id res chain seq x y z
N MET A 1 7.50 17.04 -0.22
CA MET A 1 6.38 18.00 -0.15
C MET A 1 5.30 17.49 -1.09
N GLY A 2 4.07 17.27 -0.61
CA GLY A 2 2.94 16.84 -1.44
C GLY A 2 2.18 18.04 -2.00
N LEU A 3 1.50 17.86 -3.13
CA LEU A 3 0.67 18.87 -3.77
C LEU A 3 -0.78 18.39 -3.84
N ILE A 4 -1.72 19.33 -3.70
CA ILE A 4 -3.15 19.11 -3.91
C ILE A 4 -3.57 19.90 -5.14
N VAL A 5 -4.21 19.23 -6.09
CA VAL A 5 -4.84 19.80 -7.28
C VAL A 5 -6.34 19.93 -6.96
N PRO A 6 -6.82 21.12 -6.57
CA PRO A 6 -8.15 21.30 -5.99
C PRO A 6 -9.27 21.34 -7.02
N LYS A 7 -8.95 21.47 -8.32
CA LYS A 7 -9.96 21.66 -9.36
C LYS A 7 -9.64 20.82 -10.58
N THR A 8 -10.25 19.64 -10.65
CA THR A 8 -10.29 18.81 -11.86
C THR A 8 -11.56 19.08 -12.65
N LYS A 9 -11.67 18.50 -13.85
CA LYS A 9 -12.84 18.64 -14.74
C LYS A 9 -14.15 18.23 -14.05
N ASP A 10 -14.10 17.25 -13.16
CA ASP A 10 -15.27 16.68 -12.48
C ASP A 10 -15.48 17.23 -11.06
N GLY A 11 -14.69 18.24 -10.66
CA GLY A 11 -14.76 18.82 -9.31
C GLY A 11 -14.12 17.95 -8.21
N CYS A 12 -13.56 16.79 -8.56
CA CYS A 12 -12.76 15.97 -7.68
C CYS A 12 -11.39 16.61 -7.38
N VAL A 13 -10.77 16.17 -6.29
CA VAL A 13 -9.43 16.58 -5.89
C VAL A 13 -8.43 15.50 -6.26
N VAL A 14 -7.33 15.88 -6.90
CA VAL A 14 -6.19 14.99 -7.17
C VAL A 14 -5.04 15.38 -6.25
N PHE A 15 -4.40 14.39 -5.64
CA PHE A 15 -3.22 14.49 -4.82
C PHE A 15 -2.00 14.05 -5.62
N MET A 16 -0.90 14.76 -5.45
CA MET A 16 0.43 14.35 -5.90
C MET A 16 1.34 14.18 -4.69
N LEU A 17 1.63 12.94 -4.33
CA LEU A 17 2.35 12.60 -3.11
C LEU A 17 3.72 12.01 -3.47
N PRO A 18 4.83 12.57 -2.94
CA PRO A 18 6.14 11.95 -3.11
C PRO A 18 6.20 10.66 -2.30
N TRP A 19 6.57 9.56 -2.95
CA TRP A 19 6.69 8.25 -2.32
C TRP A 19 7.89 7.51 -2.88
N LEU A 20 8.88 7.21 -2.03
CA LEU A 20 10.09 6.44 -2.35
C LEU A 20 10.82 6.88 -3.64
N GLY A 21 10.98 8.19 -3.83
CA GLY A 21 11.66 8.75 -5.00
C GLY A 21 10.80 8.80 -6.27
N ARG A 22 9.52 8.45 -6.17
CA ARG A 22 8.49 8.58 -7.20
C ARG A 22 7.38 9.54 -6.72
N THR A 23 6.40 9.77 -7.59
CA THR A 23 5.21 10.56 -7.27
C THR A 23 3.98 9.71 -7.55
N ILE A 24 3.12 9.54 -6.55
CA ILE A 24 1.79 8.97 -6.71
C ILE A 24 0.85 10.10 -7.08
N ALA A 25 0.05 9.92 -8.12
CA ALA A 25 -1.02 10.83 -8.50
C ALA A 25 -2.37 10.09 -8.48
N GLY A 26 -3.40 10.70 -7.91
CA GLY A 26 -4.75 10.12 -7.80
C GLY A 26 -5.64 10.95 -6.88
N THR A 27 -6.92 10.67 -6.71
CA THR A 27 -7.66 9.48 -7.12
C THR A 27 -8.84 9.89 -8.00
N THR A 28 -9.36 8.94 -8.76
CA THR A 28 -10.66 9.06 -9.43
C THR A 28 -11.80 8.66 -8.48
N ASP A 29 -13.03 9.02 -8.85
CA ASP A 29 -14.26 8.66 -8.13
C ASP A 29 -15.34 8.21 -9.13
N SER A 30 -15.11 7.05 -9.73
CA SER A 30 -15.98 6.47 -10.77
C SER A 30 -16.82 5.33 -10.19
N SER A 31 -18.11 5.26 -10.56
CA SER A 31 -18.93 4.09 -10.24
C SER A 31 -18.41 2.86 -10.98
N THR A 32 -18.31 1.72 -10.30
CA THR A 32 -17.78 0.49 -10.87
C THR A 32 -18.54 -0.74 -10.38
N THR A 33 -18.45 -1.83 -11.16
CA THR A 33 -18.99 -3.12 -10.75
C THR A 33 -18.07 -3.76 -9.71
N ILE A 34 -18.67 -4.36 -8.68
CA ILE A 34 -17.91 -5.02 -7.63
C ILE A 34 -17.15 -6.22 -8.23
N THR A 35 -15.83 -6.18 -8.14
CA THR A 35 -14.92 -7.26 -8.54
C THR A 35 -13.83 -7.43 -7.49
N MET A 36 -13.33 -8.66 -7.34
CA MET A 36 -12.19 -8.96 -6.48
C MET A 36 -10.86 -8.52 -7.10
N LEU A 37 -10.84 -8.24 -8.40
CA LEU A 37 -9.66 -7.84 -9.16
C LEU A 37 -9.98 -6.54 -9.91
N PRO A 38 -10.10 -5.40 -9.21
CA PRO A 38 -10.27 -4.11 -9.88
C PRO A 38 -9.00 -3.73 -10.61
N GLU A 39 -9.14 -3.36 -11.88
CA GLU A 39 -8.04 -2.94 -12.74
C GLU A 39 -8.15 -1.44 -13.02
N PRO A 40 -7.03 -0.71 -13.09
CA PRO A 40 -7.02 0.69 -13.51
C PRO A 40 -7.36 0.79 -15.00
N ASN A 41 -8.28 1.69 -15.35
CA ASN A 41 -8.66 1.93 -16.74
C ASN A 41 -7.80 3.02 -17.38
N GLU A 42 -7.58 2.93 -18.70
CA GLU A 42 -6.80 3.93 -19.46
C GLU A 42 -7.41 5.34 -19.34
N ASP A 43 -8.75 5.45 -19.41
CA ASP A 43 -9.46 6.73 -19.27
C ASP A 43 -9.19 7.42 -17.92
N GLU A 44 -9.08 6.64 -16.84
CA GLU A 44 -8.78 7.17 -15.50
C GLU A 44 -7.33 7.63 -15.38
N ILE A 45 -6.41 6.91 -16.03
CA ILE A 45 -5.00 7.30 -16.12
C ILE A 45 -4.88 8.61 -16.90
N GLU A 46 -5.54 8.71 -18.06
CA GLU A 46 -5.56 9.94 -18.86
C GLU A 46 -6.16 11.11 -18.10
N PHE A 47 -7.25 10.90 -17.37
CA PHE A 47 -7.86 11.91 -16.51
C PHE A 47 -6.87 12.45 -15.47
N ILE A 48 -6.14 11.56 -14.78
CA ILE A 48 -5.14 11.96 -13.78
C ILE A 48 -3.99 12.73 -14.44
N LEU A 49 -3.48 12.25 -15.59
CA LEU A 49 -2.39 12.90 -16.32
C LEU A 49 -2.78 14.31 -16.79
N ASP A 50 -3.99 14.47 -17.31
CA ASP A 50 -4.53 15.76 -17.74
C ASP A 50 -4.69 16.71 -16.55
N ALA A 51 -5.22 16.22 -15.43
CA ALA A 51 -5.41 17.01 -14.21
C ALA A 51 -4.10 17.56 -13.62
N ILE A 52 -3.00 16.81 -13.70
CA ILE A 52 -1.70 17.23 -13.15
C ILE A 52 -0.84 18.01 -14.14
N CYS A 53 -1.15 17.95 -15.45
CA CYS A 53 -0.31 18.52 -16.50
C CYS A 53 -0.10 20.03 -16.33
N ASP A 54 -1.15 20.77 -15.95
CA ASP A 54 -1.09 22.23 -15.75
C ASP A 54 -0.23 22.65 -14.55
N TYR A 55 0.06 21.72 -13.64
CA TYR A 55 0.85 21.95 -12.43
C TYR A 55 2.32 21.56 -12.58
N LEU A 56 2.70 21.01 -13.73
CA LEU A 56 4.03 20.52 -14.01
C LEU A 56 4.66 21.31 -15.17
N ASN A 57 5.92 21.69 -15.02
CA ASN A 57 6.70 22.29 -16.11
C ASN A 57 7.11 21.28 -17.19
N VAL A 58 6.80 19.99 -16.99
CA VAL A 58 7.14 18.90 -17.88
C VAL A 58 5.87 18.20 -18.33
N LYS A 59 5.77 17.90 -19.63
CA LYS A 59 4.66 17.13 -20.16
C LYS A 59 4.82 15.66 -19.79
N VAL A 60 3.97 15.17 -18.89
CA VAL A 60 3.91 13.75 -18.54
C VAL A 60 3.08 13.01 -19.58
N ARG A 61 3.50 11.81 -19.95
CA ARG A 61 2.84 10.95 -20.95
C ARG A 61 2.46 9.60 -20.31
N PRO A 62 1.53 8.84 -20.92
CA PRO A 62 1.20 7.50 -20.44
C PRO A 62 2.42 6.58 -20.31
N VAL A 63 3.42 6.71 -21.21
CA VAL A 63 4.68 5.93 -21.15
C VAL A 63 5.57 6.27 -19.96
N ASP A 64 5.31 7.38 -19.26
CA ASP A 64 6.05 7.79 -18.06
C ASP A 64 5.41 7.20 -16.78
N VAL A 65 4.27 6.49 -16.91
CA VAL A 65 3.58 5.79 -15.82
C VAL A 65 4.23 4.41 -15.61
N LEU A 66 4.86 4.21 -14.45
CA LEU A 66 5.58 2.95 -14.12
C LEU A 66 4.67 1.86 -13.53
N SER A 67 3.53 2.27 -12.98
CA SER A 67 2.55 1.41 -12.31
C SER A 67 1.22 2.15 -12.18
N ALA A 68 0.12 1.39 -12.18
CA ALA A 68 -1.21 1.88 -11.85
C ALA A 68 -1.93 0.81 -11.05
N TRP A 69 -2.81 1.23 -10.14
CA TRP A 69 -3.64 0.32 -9.34
C TRP A 69 -5.00 0.94 -9.11
N SER A 70 -6.00 0.08 -8.93
CA SER A 70 -7.37 0.48 -8.63
C SER A 70 -7.84 -0.17 -7.34
N GLY A 71 -8.79 0.47 -6.68
CA GLY A 71 -9.39 0.00 -5.44
C GLY A 71 -10.84 0.47 -5.36
N ILE A 72 -11.72 -0.42 -4.91
CA ILE A 72 -13.14 -0.11 -4.76
C ILE A 72 -13.36 0.40 -3.33
N ARG A 73 -13.92 1.60 -3.20
CA ARG A 73 -14.35 2.13 -1.90
C ARG A 73 -15.78 1.64 -1.62
N PRO A 74 -16.01 0.81 -0.58
CA PRO A 74 -17.37 0.44 -0.20
C PRO A 74 -18.05 1.65 0.44
N LEU A 75 -18.96 2.28 -0.30
CA LEU A 75 -19.72 3.42 0.18
C LEU A 75 -21.02 2.95 0.83
N ALA A 76 -21.20 3.24 2.11
CA ALA A 76 -22.39 2.83 2.85
C ALA A 76 -23.57 3.73 2.48
N THR A 77 -24.56 3.17 1.78
CA THR A 77 -25.82 3.87 1.50
C THR A 77 -26.83 3.51 2.57
N ASP A 78 -27.45 4.49 3.22
CA ASP A 78 -28.58 4.23 4.12
C ASP A 78 -29.76 3.71 3.27
N PRO A 79 -30.28 2.49 3.53
CA PRO A 79 -31.44 1.96 2.80
C PRO A 79 -32.71 2.81 2.94
N ARG A 80 -32.73 3.80 3.85
CA ARG A 80 -33.82 4.78 4.02
C ARG A 80 -33.61 6.10 3.27
N ALA A 81 -32.41 6.36 2.72
CA ALA A 81 -32.09 7.61 2.05
C ALA A 81 -32.56 7.61 0.58
N LYS A 82 -33.25 8.69 0.16
CA LYS A 82 -33.80 8.85 -1.19
C LYS A 82 -32.83 9.43 -2.22
N ASN A 83 -31.67 9.96 -1.79
CA ASN A 83 -30.67 10.58 -2.67
C ASN A 83 -29.31 9.89 -2.53
N THR A 84 -28.77 9.42 -3.65
CA THR A 84 -27.49 8.72 -3.80
C THR A 84 -26.29 9.65 -4.01
N GLU A 85 -26.48 10.97 -4.03
CA GLU A 85 -25.41 11.94 -4.33
C GLU A 85 -24.61 12.38 -3.09
N SER A 86 -25.10 12.09 -1.88
CA SER A 86 -24.40 12.40 -0.61
C SER A 86 -24.16 11.12 0.19
N ILE A 87 -23.56 10.12 -0.44
CA ILE A 87 -23.21 8.89 0.29
C ILE A 87 -22.18 9.25 1.36
N SER A 88 -22.48 8.88 2.60
CA SER A 88 -21.61 9.12 3.74
C SER A 88 -20.25 8.48 3.48
N ARG A 89 -19.18 9.26 3.67
CA ARG A 89 -17.80 8.76 3.66
C ARG A 89 -17.37 8.26 5.04
N ASP A 90 -18.24 8.38 6.04
CA ASP A 90 -18.03 7.88 7.39
C ASP A 90 -18.59 6.45 7.54
N HIS A 91 -18.05 5.72 8.52
CA HIS A 91 -18.52 4.38 8.85
C HIS A 91 -19.95 4.43 9.39
N VAL A 92 -20.87 3.77 8.69
CA VAL A 92 -22.26 3.60 9.16
C VAL A 92 -22.41 2.20 9.73
N VAL A 93 -22.68 2.12 11.04
CA VAL A 93 -23.11 0.88 11.69
C VAL A 93 -24.63 0.87 11.67
N CYS A 94 -25.23 -0.02 10.88
CA CYS A 94 -26.69 -0.15 10.81
C CYS A 94 -27.22 -1.07 11.93
N GLU A 95 -27.29 -0.57 13.16
CA GLU A 95 -28.19 -1.06 14.23
C GLU A 95 -28.60 0.12 15.14
N ASP A 96 -29.74 0.00 15.84
CA ASP A 96 -30.43 1.08 16.58
C ASP A 96 -29.66 1.71 17.78
N TYR A 97 -28.38 1.35 18.02
CA TYR A 97 -27.60 1.88 19.15
C TYR A 97 -26.12 2.10 18.77
N PRO A 98 -25.56 3.31 18.97
CA PRO A 98 -24.18 3.62 18.65
C PRO A 98 -23.27 3.32 19.85
N GLU A 99 -22.57 2.17 19.83
CA GLU A 99 -21.21 2.03 20.38
C GLU A 99 -20.61 0.66 20.02
N ASP A 100 -19.48 0.72 19.29
CA ASP A 100 -18.47 -0.30 19.00
C ASP A 100 -18.92 -1.69 18.48
N ALA A 101 -18.36 -2.10 17.33
CA ALA A 101 -18.67 -3.40 16.71
C ALA A 101 -18.34 -4.58 17.63
N VAL A 102 -17.30 -4.43 18.46
CA VAL A 102 -16.92 -5.44 19.46
C VAL A 102 -17.93 -5.50 20.60
N ASP A 103 -18.39 -4.35 21.10
CA ASP A 103 -19.38 -4.28 22.18
C ASP A 103 -20.75 -4.80 21.71
N THR A 104 -21.11 -4.51 20.45
CA THR A 104 -22.29 -5.07 19.78
C THR A 104 -22.20 -6.60 19.68
N ALA A 105 -21.04 -7.12 19.24
CA ALA A 105 -20.82 -8.56 19.17
C ALA A 105 -20.87 -9.23 20.55
N ILE A 106 -20.33 -8.60 21.59
CA ILE A 106 -20.40 -9.07 22.98
C ILE A 106 -21.86 -9.15 23.45
N LYS A 107 -22.64 -8.09 23.22
CA LYS A 107 -24.06 -8.02 23.60
C LYS A 107 -24.90 -9.07 22.87
N SER A 108 -24.75 -9.17 21.55
CA SER A 108 -25.49 -10.13 20.71
C SER A 108 -25.08 -11.58 20.98
N GLY A 109 -23.80 -11.81 21.23
CA GLY A 109 -23.24 -13.11 21.59
C GLY A 109 -23.46 -13.51 23.06
N LYS A 110 -24.06 -12.63 23.88
CA LYS A 110 -24.21 -12.81 25.35
C LYS A 110 -22.89 -13.20 26.03
N LEU A 111 -21.80 -12.57 25.59
CA LEU A 111 -20.46 -12.82 26.13
C LEU A 111 -20.24 -12.00 27.40
N SER A 112 -19.45 -12.55 28.33
CA SER A 112 -19.09 -11.89 29.59
C SER A 112 -17.57 -11.67 29.65
N PRO A 113 -17.04 -10.60 29.02
CA PRO A 113 -15.60 -10.37 28.98
C PRO A 113 -15.04 -10.08 30.39
N THR A 114 -13.87 -10.64 30.69
CA THR A 114 -13.20 -10.46 31.98
C THR A 114 -12.60 -9.07 32.14
N ASN A 115 -12.21 -8.43 31.02
CA ASN A 115 -11.52 -7.14 30.99
C ASN A 115 -12.23 -6.16 30.04
N LYS A 116 -11.97 -4.85 30.21
CA LYS A 116 -12.34 -3.81 29.24
C LYS A 116 -11.48 -3.91 27.98
N CYS A 117 -11.89 -3.22 26.91
CA CYS A 117 -11.11 -3.11 25.67
C CYS A 117 -9.68 -2.63 25.96
N LEU A 118 -8.68 -3.38 25.51
CA LEU A 118 -7.25 -3.09 25.67
C LEU A 118 -6.59 -2.63 24.37
N THR A 119 -7.35 -2.51 23.28
CA THR A 119 -6.83 -2.25 21.93
C THR A 119 -5.94 -1.00 21.87
N TYR A 120 -6.29 0.05 22.62
CA TYR A 120 -5.48 1.28 22.69
C TYR A 120 -4.04 1.05 23.19
N ASN A 121 -3.85 0.08 24.09
CA ASN A 121 -2.55 -0.26 24.67
C ASN A 121 -1.90 -1.48 24.00
N LEU A 122 -2.56 -2.08 23.01
CA LEU A 122 -2.07 -3.26 22.33
C LEU A 122 -1.07 -2.84 21.26
N ARG A 123 0.19 -3.27 21.39
CA ARG A 123 1.17 -3.11 20.31
C ARG A 123 0.78 -4.00 19.14
N LEU A 124 0.87 -3.45 17.93
CA LEU A 124 0.73 -4.24 16.72
C LEU A 124 1.88 -5.27 16.63
N ILE A 125 1.61 -6.41 15.99
CA ILE A 125 2.64 -7.42 15.71
C ILE A 125 3.76 -6.74 14.88
N GLY A 126 5.01 -6.91 15.31
CA GLY A 126 6.18 -6.24 14.72
C GLY A 126 6.50 -4.87 15.33
N GLY A 127 5.68 -4.34 16.24
CA GLY A 127 5.98 -3.09 16.96
C GLY A 127 6.78 -3.27 18.26
N ASP A 128 7.09 -4.52 18.64
CA ASP A 128 7.86 -4.78 19.85
C ASP A 128 9.35 -4.59 19.60
N GLY A 129 10.00 -3.74 20.39
CA GLY A 129 11.41 -3.39 20.20
C GLY A 129 11.69 -2.43 19.03
N TYR A 130 10.67 -1.93 18.33
CA TYR A 130 10.85 -0.92 17.28
C TYR A 130 11.42 0.38 17.87
N ASP A 131 12.54 0.82 17.32
CA ASP A 131 13.16 2.11 17.60
C ASP A 131 13.33 2.89 16.28
N PRO A 132 12.97 4.19 16.22
CA PRO A 132 13.17 5.00 15.02
C PRO A 132 14.62 5.04 14.50
N ALA A 133 15.60 4.71 15.34
CA ALA A 133 17.01 4.59 14.98
C ALA A 133 17.44 3.16 14.59
N SER A 134 16.56 2.15 14.56
CA SER A 134 16.89 0.77 14.16
C SER A 134 17.55 0.68 12.78
N PHE A 135 17.22 1.60 11.86
CA PHE A 135 17.90 1.68 10.56
C PHE A 135 19.41 1.96 10.67
N THR A 136 19.87 2.63 11.73
CA THR A 136 21.30 2.90 11.95
C THR A 136 22.05 1.62 12.29
N MET A 137 21.45 0.74 13.10
CA MET A 137 22.00 -0.58 13.40
C MET A 137 22.09 -1.42 12.13
N LEU A 138 21.03 -1.44 11.31
CA LEU A 138 21.05 -2.16 10.03
C LEU A 138 22.16 -1.65 9.10
N ALA A 139 22.30 -0.34 8.96
CA ALA A 139 23.32 0.27 8.10
C ALA A 139 24.76 0.00 8.58
N GLN A 140 24.97 -0.09 9.90
CA GLN A 140 26.29 -0.27 10.50
C GLN A 140 26.70 -1.75 10.60
N GLN A 141 25.76 -2.65 10.87
CA GLN A 141 26.05 -4.06 11.17
C GLN A 141 25.98 -4.96 9.94
N TYR A 142 25.28 -4.56 8.88
CA TYR A 142 25.04 -5.40 7.70
C TYR A 142 25.63 -4.80 6.43
N VAL A 143 26.09 -5.68 5.55
CA VAL A 143 26.62 -5.34 4.23
C VAL A 143 25.62 -5.69 3.14
N ARG A 144 25.49 -4.81 2.15
CA ARG A 144 24.69 -5.04 0.96
C ARG A 144 25.54 -5.74 -0.10
N MET A 145 25.05 -6.86 -0.62
CA MET A 145 25.67 -7.52 -1.77
C MET A 145 25.24 -6.81 -3.06
N LYS A 146 26.19 -6.31 -3.86
CA LYS A 146 25.92 -5.64 -5.14
C LYS A 146 26.69 -6.28 -6.28
N LYS A 147 26.14 -6.24 -7.50
CA LYS A 147 26.89 -6.61 -8.71
C LYS A 147 27.85 -5.48 -9.07
N SER A 148 29.13 -5.82 -9.18
CA SER A 148 30.16 -4.95 -9.75
C SER A 148 29.99 -4.83 -11.26
N TYR A 149 30.66 -3.85 -11.87
CA TYR A 149 30.69 -3.64 -13.33
C TYR A 149 31.09 -4.91 -14.10
N ASN A 150 31.94 -5.75 -13.52
CA ASN A 150 32.37 -7.04 -14.10
C ASN A 150 31.41 -8.21 -13.75
N SER A 151 30.16 -7.94 -13.39
CA SER A 151 29.14 -8.93 -12.99
C SER A 151 29.47 -9.78 -11.75
N LYS A 152 30.58 -9.50 -11.05
CA LYS A 152 30.94 -10.15 -9.78
C LYS A 152 30.12 -9.57 -8.63
N VAL A 153 29.55 -10.41 -7.78
CA VAL A 153 28.86 -9.97 -6.57
C VAL A 153 29.89 -9.61 -5.51
N VAL A 154 29.87 -8.37 -5.02
CA VAL A 154 30.81 -7.83 -4.04
C VAL A 154 30.05 -7.23 -2.85
N PRO A 155 30.60 -7.34 -1.62
CA PRO A 155 30.04 -6.66 -0.47
C PRO A 155 30.23 -5.14 -0.60
N GLY A 156 29.21 -4.39 -0.19
CA GLY A 156 29.22 -2.94 -0.12
C GLY A 156 28.52 -2.44 1.14
N VAL A 157 28.81 -1.20 1.52
CA VAL A 157 28.12 -0.54 2.65
C VAL A 157 26.63 -0.44 2.34
N MET A 158 25.80 -0.79 3.33
CA MET A 158 24.35 -0.62 3.23
C MET A 158 24.02 0.88 3.30
N ASP A 159 23.37 1.40 2.27
CA ASP A 159 22.96 2.80 2.26
C ASP A 159 21.80 3.05 3.23
N THR A 160 21.74 4.28 3.76
CA THR A 160 20.74 4.68 4.76
C THR A 160 19.30 4.54 4.25
N ALA A 161 19.06 4.75 2.95
CA ALA A 161 17.73 4.62 2.38
C ALA A 161 17.26 3.16 2.38
N THR A 162 18.14 2.24 1.97
CA THR A 162 17.91 0.79 2.02
C THR A 162 17.72 0.31 3.45
N ALA A 163 18.57 0.75 4.38
CA ALA A 163 18.47 0.37 5.79
C ALA A 163 17.15 0.85 6.44
N LYS A 164 16.71 2.08 6.11
CA LYS A 164 15.40 2.59 6.55
C LYS A 164 14.27 1.75 5.98
N HIS A 165 14.30 1.48 4.68
CA HIS A 165 13.28 0.65 4.05
C HIS A 165 13.19 -0.73 4.69
N LEU A 166 14.32 -1.41 4.91
CA LEU A 166 14.36 -2.73 5.54
C LEU A 166 13.83 -2.71 6.98
N SER A 167 14.22 -1.70 7.78
CA SER A 167 13.71 -1.52 9.15
C SER A 167 12.19 -1.34 9.19
N HIS A 168 11.61 -0.67 8.19
CA HIS A 168 10.16 -0.45 8.13
C HIS A 168 9.39 -1.63 7.55
N ALA A 169 9.98 -2.40 6.63
CA ALA A 169 9.25 -3.41 5.87
C ALA A 169 9.36 -4.85 6.43
N TYR A 170 10.37 -5.18 7.24
CA TYR A 170 10.72 -6.58 7.52
C TYR A 170 10.82 -6.94 9.02
N ASP A 171 10.27 -6.15 9.94
CA ASP A 171 10.70 -6.18 11.34
C ASP A 171 10.42 -7.49 12.12
N HIS A 172 9.68 -8.50 11.60
CA HIS A 172 9.82 -9.87 12.15
C HIS A 172 9.20 -11.06 11.39
N TRP A 173 8.39 -10.88 10.34
CA TRP A 173 7.63 -12.02 9.77
C TRP A 173 7.34 -11.90 8.28
N LEU A 174 7.92 -12.76 7.44
CA LEU A 174 7.44 -12.98 6.08
C LEU A 174 7.66 -14.43 5.63
N THR A 175 6.58 -15.16 5.35
CA THR A 175 6.60 -16.55 4.86
C THR A 175 5.84 -16.74 3.54
N SER A 176 5.59 -15.68 2.75
CA SER A 176 4.83 -15.79 1.48
C SER A 176 5.28 -14.81 0.39
N VAL A 177 5.32 -15.26 -0.88
CA VAL A 177 5.73 -14.47 -2.08
C VAL A 177 4.91 -13.19 -2.21
N VAL A 178 3.59 -13.28 -2.06
CA VAL A 178 2.68 -12.13 -2.19
C VAL A 178 3.02 -11.08 -1.13
N VAL A 179 3.31 -11.49 0.10
CA VAL A 179 3.67 -10.57 1.18
C VAL A 179 5.05 -9.95 0.98
N HIS A 180 5.99 -10.61 0.30
CA HIS A 180 7.28 -10.00 -0.05
C HIS A 180 7.17 -8.96 -1.17
N ILE A 181 6.35 -9.20 -2.19
CA ILE A 181 6.14 -8.23 -3.30
C ILE A 181 5.32 -7.03 -2.81
N TRP A 182 4.29 -7.27 -1.99
CA TRP A 182 3.49 -6.21 -1.38
C TRP A 182 4.26 -5.48 -0.27
N GLY A 183 5.04 -6.20 0.54
CA GLY A 183 5.86 -5.65 1.61
C GLY A 183 7.05 -4.83 1.11
N SER A 184 7.64 -5.18 -0.04
CA SER A 184 8.67 -4.36 -0.69
C SER A 184 8.13 -3.15 -1.44
N GLN A 185 6.81 -3.04 -1.61
CA GLN A 185 6.13 -1.96 -2.35
C GLN A 185 6.59 -1.83 -3.83
N LEU A 186 7.41 -2.77 -4.32
CA LEU A 186 8.09 -2.64 -5.61
C LEU A 186 7.10 -2.62 -6.77
N ALA A 187 6.08 -3.49 -6.73
CA ALA A 187 5.04 -3.54 -7.76
C ALA A 187 4.20 -2.25 -7.84
N PHE A 188 4.08 -1.50 -6.75
CA PHE A 188 3.42 -0.20 -6.74
C PHE A 188 4.32 0.92 -7.25
N LEU A 189 5.64 0.76 -7.23
CA LEU A 189 6.57 1.80 -7.68
C LEU A 189 6.97 1.62 -9.14
N ASP A 190 7.14 0.37 -9.59
CA ASP A 190 7.69 0.04 -10.89
C ASP A 190 7.37 -1.43 -11.25
N THR A 191 6.42 -1.62 -12.15
CA THR A 191 5.96 -2.95 -12.58
C THR A 191 7.03 -3.72 -13.36
N ASP A 192 7.85 -3.04 -14.15
CA ASP A 192 8.96 -3.65 -14.89
C ASP A 192 10.07 -4.12 -13.96
N ALA A 193 10.45 -3.30 -12.98
CA ALA A 193 11.43 -3.68 -11.98
C ALA A 193 10.94 -4.86 -11.12
N ALA A 194 9.65 -4.86 -10.77
CA ALA A 194 9.02 -6.00 -10.09
C ALA A 194 9.09 -7.28 -10.95
N GLY A 195 8.77 -7.17 -12.24
CA GLY A 195 8.86 -8.27 -13.21
C GLY A 195 10.27 -8.84 -13.36
N GLN A 196 11.29 -7.98 -13.37
CA GLN A 196 12.70 -8.40 -13.42
C GLN A 196 13.17 -9.07 -12.12
N ALA A 197 12.67 -8.64 -10.96
CA ALA A 197 13.01 -9.22 -9.67
C ALA A 197 12.32 -10.56 -9.42
N LEU A 198 11.12 -10.76 -9.99
CA LEU A 198 10.24 -11.89 -9.72
C LEU A 198 10.92 -13.27 -9.88
N PRO A 199 11.66 -13.59 -10.96
CA PRO A 199 12.31 -14.89 -11.10
C PRO A 199 13.28 -15.20 -9.97
N ARG A 200 14.02 -14.19 -9.48
CA ARG A 200 14.98 -14.37 -8.40
C ARG A 200 14.27 -14.56 -7.06
N ILE A 201 13.19 -13.82 -6.82
CA ILE A 201 12.37 -13.96 -5.61
C ILE A 201 11.77 -15.37 -5.54
N ILE A 202 11.20 -15.87 -6.64
CA ILE A 202 10.64 -17.23 -6.73
C ILE A 202 11.73 -18.27 -6.44
N GLN A 203 12.94 -18.13 -6.99
CA GLN A 203 14.04 -19.05 -6.72
C GLN A 203 14.42 -19.11 -5.23
N ILE A 204 14.48 -17.96 -4.56
CA ILE A 204 14.83 -17.88 -3.13
C ILE A 204 13.74 -18.57 -2.31
N LEU A 205 12.47 -18.24 -2.56
CA LEU A 205 11.35 -18.78 -1.80
C LEU A 205 11.14 -20.28 -2.05
N ALA A 206 11.35 -20.74 -3.28
CA ALA A 206 11.32 -22.17 -3.59
C ALA A 206 12.41 -22.94 -2.82
N ALA A 207 13.60 -22.37 -2.67
CA ALA A 207 14.67 -22.98 -1.88
C ALA A 207 14.37 -22.95 -0.38
N GLU A 208 13.87 -21.83 0.17
CA GLU A 208 13.56 -21.68 1.60
C GLU A 208 12.40 -22.58 2.04
N HIS A 209 11.39 -22.76 1.18
CA HIS A 209 10.20 -23.52 1.49
C HIS A 209 10.16 -24.91 0.85
N ASN A 210 11.25 -25.36 0.23
CA ASN A 210 11.36 -26.64 -0.48
C ASN A 210 10.22 -26.88 -1.48
N TRP A 211 9.91 -25.88 -2.32
CA TRP A 211 8.89 -26.01 -3.35
C TRP A 211 9.35 -26.90 -4.49
N ASP A 212 8.42 -27.70 -5.01
CA ASP A 212 8.64 -28.47 -6.23
C ASP A 212 8.41 -27.60 -7.48
N LYS A 213 8.63 -28.17 -8.68
CA LYS A 213 8.46 -27.44 -9.94
C LYS A 213 7.01 -27.11 -10.30
N SER A 214 6.03 -27.73 -9.65
CA SER A 214 4.61 -27.51 -9.92
C SER A 214 4.02 -26.33 -9.16
N ARG A 215 4.68 -25.94 -8.06
CA ARG A 215 4.34 -24.81 -7.20
C ARG A 215 5.17 -23.56 -7.53
#